data_AF-A0A840IC55-F1
#
_entry.id   AF-A0A840IC55-F1
#
_cell.length_a   1.000
_cell.length_b   1.000
_cell.length_c   1.000
_cell.angle_alpha   90.00
_cell.angle_beta   90.00
_cell.angle_gamma   90.00
#
_symmetry.space_group_name_H-M   'P 1'
#
loop_
_entity.id
_entity.type
_entity.pdbx_description
1 polymer ?
#
loop_
_entity_poly.entity_id
_entity_poly.type
_entity_poly.pdbx_seq_one_letter_code
_entity_poly.pdbx_strand_id
1 'polypeptide(L)'
;MTTPTIEQQQQEIERLRARVAQLERELVDQAERSARVVAEAQEQLYWLERWHVDLNALMRKPGAEEFRAAVRAVRAVMRRLRRFGWRLKGYKRKLTGAS
;
A
#
# COMPACT_ATOMS: atom_id res chain seq x y z
N MET A 1 26.72 -44.37 17.04
CA MET A 1 26.83 -42.94 16.74
C MET A 1 28.03 -42.76 15.82
N THR A 2 27.79 -42.50 14.54
CA THR A 2 28.86 -42.19 13.57
C THR A 2 29.17 -40.70 13.67
N THR A 3 30.38 -40.36 14.09
CA THR A 3 30.84 -38.98 14.16
C THR A 3 31.03 -38.45 12.74
N PRO A 4 30.35 -37.36 12.34
CA PRO A 4 30.51 -36.81 11.01
C PRO A 4 31.94 -36.28 10.83
N THR A 5 32.50 -36.53 9.66
CA THR A 5 33.84 -36.07 9.27
C THR A 5 33.90 -34.55 9.14
N ILE A 6 35.11 -33.97 9.22
CA ILE A 6 35.31 -32.52 9.13
C ILE A 6 34.76 -31.96 7.80
N GLU A 7 34.95 -32.68 6.70
CA GLU A 7 34.42 -32.28 5.38
C GLU A 7 32.89 -32.24 5.36
N GLN A 8 32.22 -33.23 5.98
CA GLN A 8 30.77 -33.24 6.11
C GLN A 8 30.26 -32.06 6.94
N GLN A 9 30.98 -31.68 8.01
CA GLN A 9 30.64 -30.51 8.81
C GLN A 9 30.81 -29.21 8.02
N GLN A 10 31.87 -29.10 7.21
CA GLN A 10 32.10 -27.91 6.37
C GLN A 10 31.03 -27.77 5.28
N GLN A 11 30.66 -28.86 4.61
CA GLN A 11 29.57 -28.85 3.61
C GLN A 11 28.24 -28.44 4.22
N GLU A 12 27.93 -28.94 5.42
CA GLU A 12 26.70 -28.57 6.11
C GLU A 12 26.71 -27.09 6.54
N ILE A 13 27.85 -26.57 7.01
CA ILE A 13 28.00 -25.15 7.32
C ILE A 13 27.79 -24.28 6.07
N GLU A 14 28.34 -24.65 4.92
CA GLU A 14 28.16 -23.93 3.66
C GLU A 14 26.69 -23.95 3.22
N ARG A 15 26.04 -25.10 3.32
CA ARG A 15 24.60 -25.25 3.02
C ARG A 15 23.75 -24.36 3.92
N LEU A 16 24.04 -24.35 5.23
CA LEU A 16 23.32 -23.52 6.20
C LEU A 16 23.54 -22.03 5.94
N ARG A 17 24.77 -21.62 5.62
CA ARG A 17 25.08 -20.23 5.24
C ARG A 17 24.32 -19.80 3.99
N ALA A 18 24.28 -20.65 2.96
CA ALA A 18 23.51 -20.39 1.75
C ALA A 18 22.02 -20.26 2.06
N ARG A 19 21.48 -21.09 2.96
CA ARG A 19 20.09 -21.01 3.40
C ARG A 19 19.79 -19.74 4.19
N VAL A 20 20.69 -19.32 5.10
CA VAL A 20 20.56 -18.07 5.85
C VAL A 20 20.58 -16.88 4.89
N ALA A 21 21.54 -16.81 3.97
CA ALA A 21 21.61 -15.74 2.97
C ALA A 21 20.39 -15.70 2.03
N GLN A 22 19.73 -16.84 1.80
CA GLN A 22 18.44 -16.86 1.11
C GLN A 22 17.32 -16.26 1.97
N LEU A 23 17.21 -16.70 3.23
CA LEU A 23 16.17 -16.23 4.15
C LEU A 23 16.30 -14.74 4.48
N GLU A 24 17.52 -14.22 4.60
CA GLU A 24 17.79 -12.80 4.80
C GLU A 24 17.27 -11.96 3.62
N ARG A 25 17.46 -12.44 2.39
CA ARG A 25 16.89 -11.79 1.19
C ARG A 25 15.38 -11.80 1.21
N GLU A 26 14.77 -12.95 1.54
CA GLU A 26 13.32 -13.07 1.66
C GLU A 26 12.74 -12.14 2.74
N LEU A 27 13.44 -11.96 3.86
CA LEU A 27 13.06 -11.03 4.93
C LEU A 27 13.12 -9.57 4.48
N VAL A 28 14.17 -9.17 3.75
CA VAL A 28 14.27 -7.82 3.18
C VAL A 28 13.10 -7.57 2.23
N ASP A 29 12.81 -8.50 1.32
CA ASP A 29 11.68 -8.37 0.38
C ASP A 29 10.32 -8.29 1.08
N GLN A 30 10.15 -8.99 2.20
CA GLN A 30 8.94 -8.91 3.02
C GLN A 30 8.84 -7.57 3.74
N ALA A 31 9.96 -7.07 4.29
CA ALA A 31 10.02 -5.79 4.96
C ALA A 31 9.73 -4.62 4.00
N GLU A 32 10.23 -4.67 2.76
CA GLU A 32 9.91 -3.66 1.76
C GLU A 32 8.43 -3.66 1.39
N ARG A 33 7.83 -4.86 1.21
CA ARG A 33 6.40 -4.98 0.90
C ARG A 33 5.53 -4.49 2.05
N SER A 34 5.85 -4.84 3.28
CA SER A 34 5.10 -4.39 4.45
C SER A 34 5.23 -2.88 4.66
N ALA A 35 6.43 -2.32 4.48
CA ALA A 35 6.66 -0.88 4.57
C ALA A 35 5.82 -0.10 3.56
N ARG A 36 5.68 -0.59 2.32
CA ARG A 36 4.80 0.03 1.31
C ARG A 36 3.33 0.02 1.73
N VAL A 37 2.84 -1.11 2.21
CA VAL A 37 1.45 -1.23 2.70
C VAL A 37 1.20 -0.30 3.89
N VAL A 38 2.16 -0.22 4.82
CA VAL A 38 2.07 0.67 5.98
C VAL A 38 2.09 2.14 5.54
N ALA A 39 2.94 2.52 4.59
CA ALA A 39 2.99 3.88 4.06
C ALA A 39 1.66 4.28 3.39
N GLU A 40 1.07 3.40 2.58
CA GLU A 40 -0.25 3.63 1.98
C GLU A 40 -1.36 3.77 3.05
N ALA A 41 -1.30 2.95 4.10
CA ALA A 41 -2.25 3.04 5.22
C ALA A 41 -2.07 4.34 6.02
N GLN A 42 -0.83 4.78 6.25
CA GLN A 42 -0.54 6.05 6.92
C GLN A 42 -1.04 7.25 6.10
N GLU A 43 -0.86 7.24 4.78
CA GLU A 43 -1.41 8.29 3.92
C GLU A 43 -2.95 8.33 4.02
N GLN A 44 -3.59 7.17 4.00
CA GLN A 44 -5.05 7.08 4.15
C GLN A 44 -5.52 7.59 5.53
N LEU A 45 -4.81 7.24 6.61
CA LEU A 45 -5.10 7.73 7.96
C LEU A 45 -4.91 9.23 8.06
N TYR A 46 -3.80 9.76 7.52
CA TYR A 46 -3.55 11.21 7.48
C TYR A 46 -4.70 11.95 6.81
N TRP A 47 -5.18 11.46 5.66
CA TRP A 47 -6.33 12.04 4.99
C TRP A 47 -7.62 11.89 5.81
N LEU A 48 -7.82 10.76 6.49
CA LEU A 48 -8.99 10.53 7.34
C LEU A 48 -9.05 11.53 8.51
N GLU A 49 -7.93 11.69 9.22
CA GLU A 49 -7.76 12.65 10.32
C GLU A 49 -7.92 14.08 9.82
N ARG A 50 -7.32 14.42 8.67
CA ARG A 50 -7.41 15.76 8.09
C ARG A 50 -8.86 16.16 7.80
N TRP A 51 -9.70 15.22 7.40
CA TRP A 51 -11.13 15.44 7.11
C TRP A 51 -12.04 15.20 8.32
N HIS A 52 -11.47 14.87 9.49
CA HIS A 52 -12.19 14.52 10.73
C HIS A 52 -13.29 13.47 10.48
N VAL A 53 -13.02 12.50 9.60
CA VAL A 53 -13.96 11.42 9.31
C VAL A 53 -13.81 10.36 10.40
N ASP A 54 -14.70 10.41 11.40
CA ASP A 54 -14.72 9.44 12.49
C ASP A 54 -15.31 8.10 12.03
N LEU A 55 -14.42 7.15 11.73
CA LEU A 55 -14.78 5.78 11.35
C LEU A 55 -15.48 5.02 12.49
N ASN A 56 -15.23 5.38 13.76
CA ASN A 56 -15.87 4.76 14.92
C ASN A 56 -17.31 5.28 15.09
N ALA A 57 -17.54 6.58 14.90
CA ALA A 57 -18.90 7.14 14.83
C ALA A 57 -19.71 6.51 13.69
N LEU A 58 -19.04 6.21 12.57
CA LEU A 58 -19.61 5.48 11.46
C LEU A 58 -19.96 4.02 11.83
N MET A 59 -19.07 3.29 12.49
CA MET A 59 -19.30 1.89 12.86
C MET A 59 -20.32 1.70 13.98
N ARG A 60 -20.62 2.73 14.78
CA ARG A 60 -21.62 2.68 15.86
C ARG A 60 -23.07 2.85 15.42
N LYS A 61 -23.34 3.31 14.18
CA LYS A 61 -24.73 3.52 13.72
C LYS A 61 -25.26 2.32 12.90
N PRO A 62 -26.45 1.77 13.20
CA PRO A 62 -27.10 0.71 12.42
C PRO A 62 -27.73 1.25 11.12
N GLY A 63 -26.98 2.07 10.37
CA GLY A 63 -27.38 2.69 9.10
C GLY A 63 -26.32 2.50 8.01
N ALA A 64 -25.60 1.36 8.07
CA ALA A 64 -24.45 1.07 7.20
C ALA A 64 -24.78 1.14 5.70
N GLU A 65 -26.04 0.89 5.31
CA GLU A 65 -26.46 0.98 3.91
C GLU A 65 -26.53 2.41 3.39
N GLU A 66 -27.14 3.32 4.15
CA GLU A 66 -27.28 4.74 3.78
C GLU A 66 -25.92 5.41 3.68
N PHE A 67 -25.01 5.12 4.62
CA PHE A 67 -23.65 5.64 4.56
C PHE A 67 -22.86 5.06 3.38
N ARG A 68 -22.96 3.75 3.12
CA ARG A 68 -22.32 3.13 1.93
C ARG A 68 -22.88 3.72 0.63
N ALA A 69 -24.16 4.09 0.60
CA ALA A 69 -24.76 4.78 -0.54
C ALA A 69 -24.21 6.20 -0.69
N ALA A 70 -24.12 6.96 0.41
CA ALA A 70 -23.54 8.30 0.42
C ALA A 70 -22.06 8.30 -0.03
N VAL A 71 -21.23 7.40 0.49
CA VAL A 71 -19.82 7.26 0.08
C VAL A 71 -19.71 6.86 -1.39
N ARG A 72 -20.57 5.95 -1.88
CA ARG A 72 -20.60 5.59 -3.32
C ARG A 72 -20.98 6.79 -4.19
N ALA A 73 -21.96 7.58 -3.78
CA ALA A 73 -22.39 8.78 -4.50
C ALA A 73 -21.26 9.82 -4.57
N VAL A 74 -20.61 10.11 -3.43
CA VAL A 74 -19.45 11.02 -3.37
C VAL A 74 -18.31 10.51 -4.25
N ARG A 75 -17.98 9.22 -4.20
CA ARG A 75 -16.93 8.62 -5.05
C ARG A 75 -17.27 8.71 -6.54
N ALA A 76 -18.54 8.55 -6.92
CA ALA A 76 -18.99 8.70 -8.31
C ALA A 76 -18.84 10.15 -8.80
N VAL A 77 -19.22 11.12 -7.98
CA VAL A 77 -19.06 12.56 -8.26
C VAL A 77 -17.58 12.91 -8.41
N MET A 78 -16.72 12.46 -7.49
CA MET A 78 -15.28 12.69 -7.55
C MET A 78 -14.65 12.08 -8.81
N ARG A 79 -15.03 10.85 -9.19
CA ARG A 79 -14.58 10.22 -10.44
C ARG A 79 -15.03 10.99 -11.68
N ARG A 80 -16.24 11.57 -11.65
CA ARG A 80 -16.76 12.41 -12.75
C ARG A 80 -15.98 13.72 -12.84
N LEU A 81 -15.77 14.41 -11.72
CA LEU A 81 -14.94 15.62 -11.65
C LEU A 81 -13.49 15.37 -12.09
N ARG A 82 -12.89 14.24 -11.69
CA ARG A 82 -11.53 13.87 -12.13
C ARG A 82 -11.46 13.68 -13.65
N ARG A 83 -12.45 13.02 -14.27
CA ARG A 83 -12.53 12.89 -15.74
C ARG A 83 -12.67 14.25 -16.44
N PHE A 84 -13.43 15.18 -15.86
CA PHE A 84 -13.58 16.53 -16.41
C PHE A 84 -12.32 17.39 -16.20
N GLY A 85 -11.65 17.27 -15.06
CA GLY A 85 -10.39 17.96 -14.78
C GLY A 85 -9.27 17.57 -15.74
N TRP A 86 -9.29 16.34 -16.28
CA TRP A 86 -8.34 15.90 -17.31
C TRP A 86 -8.62 16.55 -18.67
N ARG A 87 -9.89 16.82 -19.01
CA ARG A 87 -10.26 17.56 -20.23
C ARG A 87 -9.87 19.05 -20.16
N LEU A 88 -10.00 19.67 -18.99
CA LEU A 88 -9.63 21.08 -18.79
C LEU A 88 -8.11 21.29 -18.72
N LYS A 89 -7.36 20.35 -18.15
CA LYS A 89 -5.88 20.38 -18.16
C LYS A 89 -5.28 20.29 -19.57
N GLY A 90 -5.96 19.63 -20.52
CA GLY A 90 -5.59 19.64 -21.94
C GLY A 90 -5.83 21.00 -22.62
N TYR A 91 -6.90 21.70 -22.23
CA TYR A 91 -7.27 23.01 -22.79
C TYR A 91 -6.32 24.13 -22.34
N LYS A 92 -5.91 24.12 -21.07
CA LYS A 92 -4.98 25.12 -20.52
C LYS A 92 -3.60 25.08 -21.21
N ARG A 93 -3.17 23.90 -21.69
CA ARG A 93 -1.87 23.71 -22.37
C ARG A 93 -1.85 24.23 -23.82
N LYS A 94 -3.02 24.38 -24.47
CA LYS A 94 -3.14 25.00 -25.80
C LYS A 94 -3.18 26.53 -25.77
N LEU A 95 -3.56 27.13 -24.64
CA LEU A 95 -3.67 28.59 -24.48
C LEU A 95 -2.35 29.23 -24.00
N THR A 96 -1.49 28.52 -23.28
CA THR A 96 -0.16 29.01 -22.86
C THR A 96 0.98 28.63 -23.80
N GLY A 97 0.72 27.89 -24.88
CA GLY A 97 1.72 27.58 -25.92
C GLY A 97 1.60 28.46 -27.19
N ALA A 98 0.72 29.46 -27.17
CA ALA A 98 0.52 30.44 -28.23
C ALA A 98 0.71 31.84 -27.66
N SER A 99 1.93 32.15 -27.22
CA SER A 99 2.46 33.49 -27.00
C SER A 99 3.97 33.43 -27.14
#